data_AF-A0A936FVH4-F1
#
_entry.id   AF-A0A936FVH4-F1
#
_cell.length_a   1.000
_cell.length_b   1.000
_cell.length_c   1.000
_cell.angle_alpha   90.00
_cell.angle_beta   90.00
_cell.angle_gamma   90.00
#
_symmetry.space_group_name_H-M   'P 1'
#
loop_
_entity.id
_entity.type
_entity.pdbx_description
1 polymer ?
#
loop_
_entity_poly.entity_id
_entity_poly.type
_entity_poly.pdbx_seq_one_letter_code
_entity_poly.pdbx_strand_id
1 'polypeptide(L)'
;MLLSNSMGANASFNITGSAAVKMIGTKDQPIILEGITPTKGTWKGVMLNSSSSENIWEYVTIRDAGSTVDGAIVMSSIVNQKPSISNCLITNNKGYGVYCNSSSTLFTKILKQHHI
;
A
#
# COMPACT_ATOMS: atom_id res chain seq x y z
N MET A 1 -11.98 -6.55 16.78
CA MET A 1 -10.67 -6.03 17.26
C MET A 1 -10.00 -5.40 16.05
N LEU A 2 -9.62 -4.12 16.12
CA LEU A 2 -8.89 -3.49 15.01
C LEU A 2 -7.44 -4.03 15.03
N LEU A 3 -6.97 -4.57 13.92
CA LEU A 3 -5.59 -5.00 13.75
C LEU A 3 -4.79 -3.83 13.16
N SER A 4 -4.00 -3.14 13.99
CA SER A 4 -3.06 -2.09 13.58
C SER A 4 -1.63 -2.60 13.64
N ASN A 5 -0.90 -2.44 12.53
CA ASN A 5 0.55 -2.68 12.50
C ASN A 5 1.26 -1.33 12.32
N SER A 6 1.96 -0.87 13.36
CA SER A 6 2.65 0.41 13.38
C SER A 6 4.10 0.27 12.91
N MET A 7 4.48 1.05 11.90
CA MET A 7 5.77 0.98 11.23
C MET A 7 6.70 2.11 11.70
N GLY A 8 7.91 1.74 12.10
CA GLY A 8 8.94 2.68 12.53
C GLY A 8 9.51 3.53 11.38
N ALA A 9 10.32 4.52 11.75
CA ALA A 9 10.99 5.40 10.81
C ALA A 9 11.72 4.61 9.72
N ASN A 10 11.45 4.92 8.45
CA ASN A 10 12.07 4.28 7.28
C ASN A 10 11.85 2.77 7.10
N ALA A 11 10.96 2.16 7.89
CA ALA A 11 10.55 0.77 7.66
C ALA A 11 9.82 0.64 6.32
N SER A 12 9.99 -0.50 5.64
CA SER A 12 9.22 -0.85 4.44
C SER A 12 8.66 -2.25 4.56
N PHE A 13 7.49 -2.46 3.96
CA PHE A 13 6.93 -3.79 3.77
C PHE A 13 7.21 -4.25 2.34
N ASN A 14 8.10 -5.23 2.17
CA ASN A 14 8.57 -5.66 0.85
C ASN A 14 7.91 -6.98 0.44
N ILE A 15 7.27 -7.00 -0.73
CA ILE A 15 6.63 -8.18 -1.31
C ILE A 15 7.31 -8.42 -2.65
N THR A 16 8.13 -9.46 -2.76
CA THR A 16 9.03 -9.66 -3.91
C THR A 16 8.94 -11.05 -4.51
N GLY A 17 9.36 -11.19 -5.77
CA GLY A 17 9.43 -12.49 -6.45
C GLY A 17 8.06 -13.14 -6.61
N SER A 18 7.90 -14.35 -6.05
CA SER A 18 6.64 -15.10 -6.05
C SER A 18 5.82 -14.93 -4.75
N ALA A 19 6.30 -14.11 -3.79
CA ALA A 19 5.59 -13.89 -2.54
C ALA A 19 4.20 -13.29 -2.78
N ALA A 20 3.23 -13.69 -1.98
CA ALA A 20 1.87 -13.17 -2.06
C ALA A 20 1.39 -12.80 -0.67
N VAL A 21 0.66 -11.69 -0.58
CA VAL A 21 0.05 -11.24 0.66
C VAL A 21 -1.45 -11.04 0.43
N LYS A 22 -2.25 -11.76 1.21
CA LYS A 22 -3.70 -11.56 1.29
C LYS A 22 -4.02 -10.79 2.56
N MET A 23 -4.60 -9.59 2.40
CA MET A 23 -5.10 -8.76 3.48
C MET A 23 -6.57 -8.50 3.22
N ILE A 24 -7.43 -9.31 3.83
CA ILE A 24 -8.87 -9.29 3.59
C ILE A 24 -9.55 -8.88 4.90
N GLY A 25 -9.78 -7.57 5.03
CA GLY A 25 -10.59 -7.00 6.11
C GLY A 25 -12.07 -6.96 5.74
N THR A 26 -12.82 -6.20 6.52
CA THR A 26 -14.23 -5.87 6.21
C THR A 26 -14.44 -4.36 6.38
N LYS A 27 -15.58 -3.85 5.89
CA LYS A 27 -15.94 -2.43 6.07
C LYS A 27 -15.87 -1.98 7.54
N ASP A 28 -16.32 -2.84 8.44
CA ASP A 28 -16.41 -2.54 9.87
C ASP A 28 -15.12 -2.89 10.63
N GLN A 29 -14.28 -3.75 10.06
CA GLN A 29 -13.00 -4.17 10.63
C GLN A 29 -11.92 -4.19 9.54
N PRO A 30 -11.43 -3.01 9.12
CA PRO A 30 -10.35 -2.94 8.15
C PRO A 30 -9.02 -3.39 8.77
N ILE A 31 -8.11 -3.87 7.91
CA ILE A 31 -6.70 -4.08 8.29
C ILE A 31 -5.97 -2.75 8.13
N ILE A 32 -5.19 -2.34 9.14
CA ILE A 32 -4.50 -1.05 9.15
C ILE A 32 -2.98 -1.24 9.11
N LEU A 33 -2.35 -0.66 8.09
CA LEU A 33 -0.91 -0.46 7.99
C LEU A 33 -0.63 1.05 8.16
N GLU A 34 0.03 1.41 9.25
CA GLU A 34 0.23 2.82 9.61
C GLU A 34 1.63 3.10 10.15
N GLY A 35 1.99 4.37 10.20
CA GLY A 35 3.22 4.81 10.85
C GLY A 35 3.08 4.76 12.37
N ILE A 36 4.19 4.59 13.09
CA ILE A 36 4.22 4.69 14.56
C ILE A 36 3.81 6.08 15.07
N THR A 37 3.92 7.09 14.23
CA THR A 37 3.30 8.40 14.43
C THR A 37 2.43 8.73 13.22
N PRO A 38 1.30 9.42 13.41
CA PRO A 38 0.36 9.79 12.34
C PRO A 38 0.85 10.98 11.49
N THR A 39 2.15 10.97 11.16
CA THR A 39 2.84 11.99 10.37
C THR A 39 3.05 11.47 8.96
N LYS A 40 2.81 12.32 7.94
CA LYS A 40 3.07 11.96 6.54
C LYS A 40 4.54 11.55 6.37
N GLY A 41 4.79 10.37 5.81
CA GLY A 41 6.15 9.89 5.58
C GLY A 41 6.87 9.40 6.83
N THR A 42 6.14 8.95 7.87
CA THR A 42 6.74 8.25 9.01
C THR A 42 7.49 7.00 8.55
N TRP A 43 6.94 6.22 7.61
CA TRP A 43 7.58 5.02 7.08
C TRP A 43 7.66 5.07 5.55
N LYS A 44 8.39 4.15 4.93
CA LYS A 44 8.56 4.15 3.47
C LYS A 44 7.25 3.82 2.77
N GLY A 45 6.58 2.76 3.21
CA GLY A 45 5.40 2.21 2.54
C GLY A 45 5.59 0.76 2.12
N VAL A 46 4.72 0.32 1.22
CA VAL A 46 4.71 -1.03 0.67
C VAL A 46 5.45 -1.06 -0.67
N MET A 47 6.50 -1.87 -0.75
CA MET A 47 7.25 -2.12 -1.98
C MET A 47 6.73 -3.41 -2.61
N LEU A 48 5.83 -3.27 -3.58
CA LEU A 48 5.22 -4.40 -4.28
C LEU A 48 5.98 -4.68 -5.58
N ASN A 49 6.87 -5.69 -5.52
CA ASN A 49 7.67 -6.19 -6.63
C ASN A 49 7.49 -7.70 -6.79
N SER A 50 6.25 -8.17 -6.67
CA SER A 50 5.84 -9.56 -6.89
C SER A 50 4.87 -9.63 -8.07
N SER A 51 5.05 -10.66 -8.91
CA SER A 51 4.15 -10.94 -10.03
C SER A 51 2.95 -11.82 -9.65
N SER A 52 2.85 -12.23 -8.39
CA SER A 52 1.78 -13.12 -7.94
C SER A 52 0.42 -12.45 -8.02
N SER A 53 -0.53 -13.11 -8.69
CA SER A 53 -1.95 -12.73 -8.71
C SER A 53 -2.64 -12.94 -7.36
N GLU A 54 -1.99 -13.64 -6.43
CA GLU A 54 -2.51 -13.89 -5.08
C GLU A 54 -2.25 -12.73 -4.11
N ASN A 55 -1.75 -11.59 -4.60
CA ASN A 55 -1.74 -10.32 -3.88
C ASN A 55 -3.15 -9.72 -3.90
N ILE A 56 -3.94 -10.01 -2.86
CA ILE A 56 -5.36 -9.64 -2.75
C ILE A 56 -5.58 -8.80 -1.49
N TRP A 57 -5.85 -7.51 -1.67
CA TRP A 57 -6.05 -6.56 -0.60
C TRP A 57 -7.46 -5.96 -0.68
N GLU A 58 -8.24 -6.20 0.36
CA GLU A 58 -9.62 -5.74 0.47
C GLU A 58 -9.87 -5.16 1.86
N TYR A 59 -10.51 -3.98 1.92
CA TYR A 59 -10.73 -3.24 3.17
C TYR A 59 -9.43 -3.02 3.98
N VAL A 60 -8.37 -2.59 3.29
CA VAL A 60 -7.09 -2.23 3.89
C VAL A 60 -6.95 -0.71 3.95
N THR A 61 -6.48 -0.19 5.07
CA THR A 61 -6.05 1.21 5.20
C THR A 61 -4.53 1.28 5.24
N ILE A 62 -3.93 2.05 4.35
CA ILE A 62 -2.49 2.34 4.33
C ILE A 62 -2.31 3.85 4.55
N ARG A 63 -1.59 4.22 5.62
CA ARG A 63 -1.41 5.62 6.00
C ARG A 63 -0.04 5.95 6.57
N ASP A 64 0.28 7.24 6.61
CA ASP A 64 1.50 7.80 7.20
C ASP A 64 2.80 7.36 6.48
N ALA A 65 2.70 6.91 5.23
CA ALA A 65 3.79 6.37 4.42
C ALA A 65 4.44 7.43 3.49
N GLY A 66 5.46 7.03 2.73
CA GLY A 66 6.11 7.85 1.69
C GLY A 66 7.36 8.61 2.13
N SER A 67 8.11 8.12 3.11
CA SER A 67 9.27 8.85 3.67
C SER A 67 10.33 9.23 2.62
N THR A 68 10.91 8.21 1.96
CA THR A 68 12.02 8.29 1.00
C THR A 68 11.68 7.64 -0.34
N VAL A 69 10.39 7.48 -0.64
CA VAL A 69 9.89 6.88 -1.87
C VAL A 69 8.71 7.70 -2.39
N ASP A 70 8.37 7.52 -3.66
CA ASP A 70 7.42 8.39 -4.36
C ASP A 70 5.95 8.16 -3.96
N GLY A 71 5.63 7.09 -3.22
CA GLY A 71 4.28 6.88 -2.72
C GLY A 71 4.14 5.80 -1.64
N ALA A 72 2.92 5.63 -1.13
CA ALA A 72 2.62 4.68 -0.07
C ALA A 72 2.68 3.22 -0.53
N ILE A 73 2.30 2.96 -1.78
CA ILE A 73 2.52 1.69 -2.47
C ILE A 73 3.38 1.99 -3.69
N VAL A 74 4.50 1.28 -3.83
CA VAL A 74 5.44 1.46 -4.94
C VAL A 74 5.59 0.16 -5.71
N MET A 75 5.37 0.23 -7.02
CA MET A 75 5.56 -0.86 -7.97
C MET A 75 6.60 -0.47 -9.03
N SER A 76 7.62 -1.31 -9.21
CA SER A 76 8.67 -1.10 -10.23
C SER A 76 8.22 -1.51 -11.63
N SER A 77 8.91 -1.01 -12.65
CA SER A 77 8.70 -1.36 -14.07
C SER A 77 9.17 -2.76 -14.47
N ILE A 78 9.93 -3.42 -13.61
CA ILE A 78 10.70 -4.64 -13.95
C ILE A 78 9.83 -5.90 -13.85
N VAL A 79 8.78 -5.84 -13.03
CA VAL A 79 7.90 -6.98 -12.77
C VAL A 79 6.51 -6.66 -13.31
N ASN A 80 5.78 -7.65 -13.81
CA ASN A 80 4.38 -7.50 -14.18
C ASN A 80 3.51 -7.74 -12.93
N GLN A 81 3.40 -6.73 -12.06
CA GLN A 81 2.58 -6.84 -10.86
C GLN A 81 1.09 -6.75 -11.24
N LYS A 82 0.28 -7.66 -10.71
CA LYS A 82 -1.18 -7.69 -10.91
C LYS A 82 -1.93 -7.81 -9.59
N PRO A 83 -1.74 -6.90 -8.62
CA PRO A 83 -2.45 -6.98 -7.36
C PRO A 83 -3.94 -6.69 -7.57
N SER A 84 -4.80 -7.40 -6.84
CA SER A 84 -6.19 -7.01 -6.66
C SER A 84 -6.28 -6.10 -5.44
N ILE A 85 -6.53 -4.80 -5.64
CA ILE A 85 -6.70 -3.82 -4.56
C ILE A 85 -8.09 -3.21 -4.69
N SER A 86 -8.98 -3.57 -3.77
CA SER A 86 -10.39 -3.14 -3.78
C SER A 86 -10.81 -2.62 -2.40
N ASN A 87 -11.74 -1.66 -2.37
CA ASN A 87 -12.27 -1.10 -1.11
C ASN A 87 -11.20 -0.65 -0.10
N CYS A 88 -10.02 -0.27 -0.58
CA CYS A 88 -8.91 0.18 0.26
C CYS A 88 -8.89 1.71 0.38
N LEU A 89 -8.35 2.19 1.50
CA LEU A 89 -8.11 3.60 1.77
C LEU A 89 -6.60 3.84 1.84
N ILE A 90 -6.09 4.76 1.01
CA ILE A 90 -4.68 5.15 1.01
C ILE A 90 -4.61 6.64 1.30
N THR A 91 -4.19 7.03 2.50
CA THR A 91 -4.35 8.40 3.00
C THR A 91 -3.20 8.86 3.90
N ASN A 92 -3.08 10.16 4.15
CA ASN A 92 -2.05 10.77 4.98
C ASN A 92 -0.61 10.33 4.61
N ASN A 93 -0.33 10.16 3.33
CA ASN A 93 1.00 9.79 2.86
C ASN A 93 1.74 11.03 2.32
N LYS A 94 3.07 10.98 2.34
CA LYS A 94 3.91 11.87 1.56
C LYS A 94 4.04 11.27 0.15
N GLY A 95 3.94 12.10 -0.89
CA GLY A 95 3.92 11.62 -2.27
C GLY A 95 2.57 10.99 -2.67
N TYR A 96 2.60 10.08 -3.65
CA TYR A 96 1.42 9.43 -4.21
C TYR A 96 0.81 8.39 -3.25
N GLY A 97 -0.48 8.10 -3.40
CA GLY A 97 -1.06 6.92 -2.76
C GLY A 97 -0.50 5.63 -3.36
N VAL A 98 -0.52 5.54 -4.69
CA VAL A 98 0.13 4.47 -5.43
C VAL A 98 1.03 5.09 -6.49
N TYR A 99 2.28 4.64 -6.52
CA TYR A 99 3.25 5.01 -7.53
C TYR A 99 3.66 3.76 -8.32
N CYS A 100 3.33 3.74 -9.61
CA CYS A 100 3.74 2.70 -10.55
C CYS A 100 4.74 3.29 -11.54
N ASN A 101 5.94 2.73 -11.59
CA ASN A 101 6.89 3.01 -12.65
C ASN A 101 6.65 2.10 -13.89
N SER A 102 5.63 1.23 -13.84
CA SER A 102 5.24 0.33 -14.93
C SER A 102 4.03 0.86 -15.70
N SER A 103 4.01 0.68 -17.02
CA SER A 103 2.87 1.00 -17.90
C SER A 103 1.68 0.03 -17.76
N SER A 104 1.78 -0.97 -16.89
CA SER A 104 0.80 -2.05 -16.71
C SER A 104 0.36 -2.15 -15.25
N THR A 105 -0.67 -1.40 -14.84
CA THR A 105 -1.38 -1.67 -13.59
C THR A 105 -2.86 -1.36 -13.73
N LEU A 106 -3.72 -2.34 -13.44
CA LEU A 106 -5.18 -2.18 -13.48
C LEU A 106 -5.66 -1.87 -12.04
N PHE A 107 -6.22 -0.68 -11.81
CA PHE A 107 -6.83 -0.31 -10.53
C PHE A 107 -8.35 -0.40 -10.63
N THR A 108 -8.98 -1.28 -9.84
CA THR A 108 -10.43 -1.52 -9.98
C THR A 108 -11.28 -0.58 -9.11
N LYS A 109 -10.77 0.00 -8.01
CA LYS A 109 -11.39 1.14 -7.29
C LYS A 109 -10.49 1.65 -6.16
N ILE A 110 -10.00 2.90 -6.25
CA ILE A 110 -9.36 3.61 -5.12
C ILE A 110 -10.32 4.71 -4.67
N LEU A 111 -10.75 4.68 -3.40
CA LEU A 111 -11.61 5.74 -2.84
C LEU A 111 -10.74 6.95 -2.44
N LYS A 112 -10.73 7.94 -3.36
CA LYS A 112 -10.28 9.34 -3.28
C LYS A 112 -8.87 9.64 -2.75
N GLN A 113 -8.02 10.03 -3.70
CA GLN A 113 -6.81 10.85 -3.54
C GLN A 113 -7.25 12.33 -3.38
N HIS A 114 -7.11 12.92 -2.20
CA HIS A 114 -7.15 14.38 -2.08
C HIS A 114 -5.78 14.92 -2.48
N HIS A 115 -5.71 15.46 -3.70
CA HIS A 115 -4.63 16.34 -4.11
C HIS A 115 -4.79 17.67 -3.35
N ILE A 116 -3.75 18.06 -2.63
CA ILE A 116 -3.38 19.44 -2.36
C ILE A 116 -1.94 19.59 -2.81
#